data_AF-A0A800AUC7-F1
#
_entry.id   AF-A0A800AUC7-F1
#
_cell.length_a   1.000
_cell.length_b   1.000
_cell.length_c   1.000
_cell.angle_alpha   90.00
_cell.angle_beta   90.00
_cell.angle_gamma   90.00
#
_symmetry.space_group_name_H-M   'P 1'
#
loop_
_entity.id
_entity.type
_entity.pdbx_description
1 polymer ?
#
loop_
_entity_poly.entity_id
_entity_poly.type
_entity_poly.pdbx_seq_one_letter_code
_entity_poly.pdbx_strand_id
1 'polypeptide(L)'
;MGEFGISWRKNFFGELNYLETILNAFEEFGFSYTYWTYKAISNHIFPDGIYQYFPNSSYIKREGPIFGWETYFSLWKKEERKIIEFWRTKNFTPNREIIKVLKKFFRR
;
A
#
# COMPACT_ATOMS: atom_id res chain seq x y z
N MET A 1 -15.47 -10.27 -3.47
CA MET A 1 -14.48 -10.06 -2.39
C MET A 1 -14.45 -8.59 -2.05
N GLY A 2 -14.61 -8.18 -0.78
CA GLY A 2 -14.62 -6.75 -0.43
C GLY A 2 -13.26 -6.11 -0.72
N GLU A 3 -12.23 -6.58 -0.03
CA GLU A 3 -10.85 -6.13 -0.17
C GLU A 3 -9.90 -7.32 -0.10
N PHE A 4 -8.77 -7.25 -0.81
CA PHE A 4 -7.68 -8.23 -0.70
C PHE A 4 -6.35 -7.56 -1.06
N GLY A 5 -5.22 -8.10 -0.59
CA GLY A 5 -3.91 -7.53 -0.87
C GLY A 5 -2.78 -8.51 -0.59
N ILE A 6 -1.55 -8.08 -0.82
CA ILE A 6 -0.34 -8.87 -0.50
C ILE A 6 0.63 -8.04 0.33
N SER A 7 1.31 -8.66 1.28
CA SER A 7 2.47 -8.06 1.95
C SER A 7 3.69 -8.30 1.07
N TRP A 8 4.12 -7.24 0.39
CA TRP A 8 5.16 -7.27 -0.63
C TRP A 8 6.56 -7.42 -0.02
N ARG A 9 7.16 -8.59 -0.18
CA ARG A 9 8.54 -8.85 0.26
C ARG A 9 9.47 -9.08 -0.93
N LYS A 10 9.37 -8.21 -1.95
CA LYS A 10 10.14 -8.33 -3.20
C LYS A 10 9.95 -9.69 -3.87
N ASN A 11 8.71 -10.18 -3.87
CA ASN A 11 8.31 -11.48 -4.41
C ASN A 11 9.06 -12.69 -3.81
N PHE A 12 9.65 -12.57 -2.62
CA PHE A 12 10.46 -13.64 -2.01
C PHE A 12 9.65 -14.93 -1.75
N PHE A 13 8.35 -14.80 -1.48
CA PHE A 13 7.46 -15.93 -1.19
C PHE A 13 6.49 -16.23 -2.34
N GLY A 14 6.74 -15.67 -3.53
CA GLY A 14 5.87 -15.86 -4.70
C GLY A 14 4.58 -15.04 -4.67
N GLU A 15 4.60 -13.87 -4.03
CA GLU A 15 3.44 -12.99 -3.89
C GLU A 15 2.81 -12.59 -5.24
N LEU A 16 3.62 -12.43 -6.30
CA LEU A 16 3.11 -12.14 -7.65
C LEU A 16 2.33 -13.34 -8.22
N ASN A 17 2.80 -14.55 -7.97
CA ASN A 17 2.11 -15.77 -8.43
C ASN A 17 0.78 -15.94 -7.69
N TYR A 18 0.78 -15.72 -6.36
CA TYR A 18 -0.46 -15.69 -5.58
C TYR A 18 -1.44 -14.63 -6.11
N LEU A 19 -0.95 -13.40 -6.35
CA LEU A 19 -1.77 -12.29 -6.85
C LEU A 19 -2.39 -12.62 -8.21
N GLU A 20 -1.61 -13.16 -9.15
CA GLU A 20 -2.13 -13.54 -10.47
C GLU A 20 -3.14 -14.71 -10.38
N THR A 21 -2.86 -15.70 -9.53
CA THR A 21 -3.74 -16.86 -9.32
C THR A 21 -5.09 -16.43 -8.74
N ILE A 22 -5.09 -15.59 -7.70
CA ILE A 22 -6.35 -15.18 -7.05
C ILE A 22 -7.18 -14.26 -7.96
N LEU A 23 -6.52 -13.41 -8.76
CA LEU A 23 -7.20 -12.56 -9.74
C LEU A 23 -7.86 -13.39 -10.86
N ASN A 24 -7.18 -14.42 -11.36
CA ASN A 24 -7.77 -15.35 -12.33
C ASN A 24 -9.00 -16.06 -11.74
N ALA A 25 -8.93 -16.50 -10.48
CA ALA A 25 -10.09 -17.09 -9.81
C ALA A 25 -11.24 -16.09 -9.68
N PHE A 26 -10.97 -14.82 -9.37
CA PHE A 26 -12.01 -13.80 -9.33
C PHE A 26 -12.70 -13.61 -10.68
N GLU A 27 -11.96 -13.57 -11.78
CA GLU A 27 -12.54 -13.53 -13.13
C GLU A 27 -13.35 -14.79 -13.45
N GLU A 28 -12.81 -15.98 -13.16
CA GLU A 28 -13.44 -17.28 -13.44
C GLU A 28 -14.80 -17.42 -12.72
N PHE A 29 -14.86 -17.01 -11.45
CA PHE A 29 -16.06 -17.13 -10.63
C PHE A 29 -16.94 -15.87 -10.63
N GLY A 30 -16.60 -14.84 -11.43
CA GLY A 30 -17.36 -13.60 -11.54
C GLY A 30 -17.38 -12.76 -10.25
N PHE A 31 -16.35 -12.86 -9.42
CA PHE A 31 -16.22 -12.06 -8.21
C PHE A 31 -15.66 -10.67 -8.51
N SER A 32 -16.40 -9.62 -8.15
CA SER A 32 -15.83 -8.29 -8.04
C SER A 32 -14.86 -8.19 -6.86
N TYR A 33 -13.87 -7.32 -6.96
CA TYR A 33 -12.85 -7.12 -5.93
C TYR A 33 -12.33 -5.68 -5.90
N THR A 34 -11.79 -5.30 -4.74
CA THR A 34 -10.97 -4.08 -4.57
C THR A 34 -9.58 -4.48 -4.07
N TYR A 35 -8.54 -4.03 -4.76
CA TYR A 35 -7.17 -4.28 -4.31
C TYR A 35 -6.79 -3.32 -3.18
N TRP A 36 -6.54 -3.88 -2.01
CA TRP A 36 -5.97 -3.20 -0.85
C TRP A 36 -4.43 -3.17 -0.97
N THR A 37 -3.78 -2.02 -0.94
CA THR A 37 -4.34 -0.65 -0.88
C THR A 37 -3.70 0.26 -1.91
N TYR A 38 -4.26 1.45 -2.13
CA TYR A 38 -3.70 2.44 -3.04
C TYR A 38 -2.34 2.96 -2.54
N LYS A 39 -2.24 3.34 -1.26
CA LYS A 39 -1.01 3.85 -0.63
C LYS A 39 -0.83 3.22 0.74
N ALA A 40 0.40 2.81 1.06
CA ALA A 40 0.75 2.33 2.39
C ALA A 40 2.10 2.88 2.85
N ILE A 41 2.23 3.01 4.16
CA ILE A 41 3.54 3.10 4.80
C ILE A 41 4.12 1.70 4.82
N SER A 42 5.27 1.51 4.17
CA SER A 42 5.88 0.20 4.09
C SER A 42 6.23 -0.30 5.49
N ASN A 43 5.76 -1.51 5.79
CA ASN A 43 5.90 -2.19 7.06
C ASN A 43 5.95 -3.72 6.81
N HIS A 44 6.10 -4.51 7.86
CA HIS A 44 6.23 -5.98 7.74
C HIS A 44 4.98 -6.75 8.19
N ILE A 45 3.91 -6.06 8.60
CA ILE A 45 2.76 -6.65 9.31
C ILE A 45 1.50 -6.62 8.44
N PHE A 46 1.28 -5.55 7.68
CA PHE A 46 0.09 -5.32 6.87
C PHE A 46 0.37 -5.48 5.38
N PRO A 47 -0.66 -5.71 4.54
CA PRO A 47 -0.49 -5.71 3.10
C PRO A 47 0.02 -4.36 2.61
N ASP A 48 0.88 -4.41 1.60
CA ASP A 48 1.48 -3.22 1.03
C ASP A 48 0.52 -2.51 0.07
N GLY A 49 0.79 -1.22 -0.09
CA GLY A 49 0.10 -0.42 -1.08
C GLY A 49 0.72 -0.57 -2.47
N ILE A 50 -0.06 -0.27 -3.50
CA ILE A 50 0.43 -0.02 -4.87
C ILE A 50 1.53 1.04 -4.86
N TYR A 51 1.40 2.03 -3.97
CA TYR A 51 2.42 3.03 -3.67
C TYR A 51 2.90 2.88 -2.23
N GLN A 52 4.21 2.78 -2.05
CA GLN A 52 4.84 2.49 -0.76
C GLN A 52 5.72 3.65 -0.30
N TYR A 53 5.57 4.05 0.96
CA TYR A 53 6.50 4.97 1.61
C TYR A 53 7.56 4.19 2.40
N PHE A 54 8.80 4.22 1.93
CA PHE A 54 9.94 3.53 2.55
C PHE A 54 10.71 4.36 3.59
N PRO A 55 10.95 5.68 3.41
CA PRO A 55 11.73 6.44 4.38
C PRO A 55 11.06 6.49 5.77
N ASN A 56 11.83 6.89 6.78
CA ASN A 56 11.31 7.19 8.11
C ASN A 56 11.33 8.71 8.32
N SER A 57 10.21 9.38 8.09
CA SER A 57 10.08 10.82 8.36
C SER A 57 9.62 11.07 9.79
N SER A 58 9.70 12.32 10.23
CA SER A 58 9.15 12.77 11.52
C SER A 58 7.65 12.49 11.67
N TYR A 59 6.92 12.35 10.57
CA TYR A 59 5.49 12.03 10.58
C TYR A 59 5.21 10.55 10.81
N ILE A 60 6.09 9.66 10.33
CA ILE A 60 5.96 8.21 10.49
C ILE A 60 6.56 7.74 11.80
N LYS A 61 7.77 8.23 12.10
CA LYS A 61 8.49 8.04 13.36
C LYS A 61 8.47 6.58 13.86
N ARG A 62 9.17 5.69 13.15
CA ARG A 62 9.20 4.24 13.43
C ARG A 62 9.91 3.88 14.74
N GLU A 63 10.67 4.78 15.34
CA GLU A 63 11.51 4.56 16.52
C GLU A 63 10.76 4.55 17.87
N GLY A 64 9.47 4.94 17.92
CA GLY A 64 8.65 4.93 19.15
C GLY A 64 9.04 6.01 20.18
N PRO A 65 8.36 6.09 21.35
CA PRO A 65 7.20 5.30 21.76
C PRO A 65 5.87 5.78 21.15
N ILE A 66 5.82 7.01 20.62
CA ILE A 66 4.68 7.56 19.87
C ILE A 66 5.02 7.45 18.39
N PHE A 67 4.23 6.71 17.63
CA PHE A 67 4.41 6.45 16.21
C PHE A 67 3.04 6.43 15.51
N GLY A 68 3.00 6.50 14.18
CA GLY A 68 1.74 6.33 13.44
C GLY A 68 0.77 7.52 13.55
N TRP A 69 -0.52 7.23 13.79
CA TRP A 69 -1.60 8.22 13.72
C TRP A 69 -1.52 9.29 14.81
N GLU A 70 -0.99 8.92 15.96
CA GLU A 70 -0.77 9.77 17.13
C GLU A 70 0.21 10.89 16.81
N THR A 71 1.24 10.58 16.01
CA THR A 71 2.20 11.58 15.51
C THR A 71 1.50 12.60 14.62
N TYR A 72 0.66 12.16 13.67
CA TYR A 72 -0.10 13.09 12.83
C TYR A 72 -1.02 14.00 13.64
N PHE A 73 -1.76 13.43 14.60
CA PHE A 73 -2.66 14.21 15.45
C PHE A 73 -1.93 15.31 16.21
N SER A 74 -0.77 15.00 16.81
CA SER A 74 0.02 15.98 17.56
C SER A 74 0.59 17.10 16.67
N LEU A 75 0.98 16.78 15.44
CA LEU A 75 1.59 17.74 14.50
C LEU A 75 0.57 18.51 13.66
N TRP A 76 -0.66 18.02 13.52
CA TRP A 76 -1.68 18.58 12.62
C TRP A 76 -1.86 20.08 12.80
N LYS A 77 -2.06 20.55 14.05
CA LYS A 77 -2.29 21.97 14.36
C LYS A 77 -1.17 22.90 13.89
N LYS A 78 0.07 22.40 13.78
CA LYS A 78 1.25 23.21 13.43
C LYS A 78 1.74 22.97 11.99
N GLU A 79 1.51 21.77 11.46
CA GLU A 79 2.14 21.29 10.22
C GLU A 79 1.15 20.75 9.19
N GLU A 80 -0.16 20.99 9.33
CA GLU A 80 -1.21 20.52 8.42
C GLU A 80 -0.81 20.56 6.94
N ARG A 81 -0.38 21.72 6.43
CA ARG A 81 0.00 21.88 5.01
C ARG A 81 1.15 20.95 4.60
N LYS A 82 2.13 20.75 5.48
CA LYS A 82 3.27 19.86 5.22
C LYS A 82 2.84 18.40 5.29
N ILE A 83 1.93 18.04 6.19
CA ILE A 83 1.36 16.70 6.29
C ILE A 83 0.53 16.36 5.04
N ILE A 84 -0.32 17.28 4.58
CA ILE A 84 -1.09 17.14 3.35
C ILE A 84 -0.14 16.99 2.15
N GLU A 85 0.91 17.81 2.09
CA GLU A 85 1.94 17.71 1.05
C GLU A 85 2.62 16.34 1.08
N PHE A 86 2.99 15.86 2.27
CA PHE A 86 3.57 14.55 2.50
C PHE A 86 2.66 13.41 2.01
N TRP A 87 1.35 13.48 2.26
CA TRP A 87 0.39 12.45 1.83
C TRP A 87 0.21 12.34 0.32
N ARG A 88 0.73 13.28 -0.48
CA ARG A 88 0.63 13.21 -1.95
C ARG A 88 1.38 11.98 -2.50
N THR A 89 0.77 11.29 -3.46
CA THR A 89 1.29 10.07 -4.07
C THR A 89 2.69 10.23 -4.66
N LYS A 90 3.07 11.45 -5.10
CA LYS A 90 4.41 11.73 -5.62
C LYS A 90 5.54 11.47 -4.64
N ASN A 91 5.26 11.44 -3.33
CA ASN A 91 6.26 11.15 -2.29
C ASN A 91 6.37 9.64 -1.99
N PHE A 92 5.59 8.80 -2.68
CA PHE A 92 5.56 7.36 -2.50
C PHE A 92 6.18 6.70 -3.74
N THR A 93 6.83 5.57 -3.52
CA THR A 93 7.43 4.78 -4.59
C THR A 93 6.41 3.79 -5.13
N PRO A 94 6.14 3.77 -6.45
CA PRO A 94 5.23 2.79 -7.03
C PRO A 94 5.83 1.39 -7.01
N ASN A 95 5.05 0.40 -6.59
CA ASN A 95 5.37 -1.01 -6.72
C ASN A 95 5.10 -1.47 -8.16
N ARG A 96 6.10 -1.30 -9.03
CA ARG A 96 5.95 -1.54 -10.48
C ARG A 96 5.58 -2.97 -10.81
N GLU A 97 5.98 -3.94 -10.00
CA GLU A 97 5.74 -5.36 -10.24
C GLU A 97 4.28 -5.72 -9.94
N ILE A 98 3.75 -5.28 -8.80
CA ILE A 98 2.33 -5.42 -8.47
C ILE A 98 1.46 -4.70 -9.50
N ILE A 99 1.81 -3.45 -9.85
CA ILE A 99 1.10 -2.66 -10.86
C ILE A 99 1.04 -3.43 -12.19
N LYS A 100 2.15 -4.07 -12.60
CA LYS A 100 2.22 -4.83 -13.84
C LYS A 100 1.23 -6.00 -13.84
N VAL A 101 1.10 -6.72 -12.73
CA VAL A 101 0.13 -7.82 -12.61
C VAL A 101 -1.30 -7.28 -12.62
N LEU A 102 -1.61 -6.30 -11.76
CA LEU A 102 -2.96 -5.72 -11.66
C LEU A 102 -3.46 -5.16 -13.00
N LYS A 103 -2.58 -4.50 -13.78
CA LYS A 103 -2.91 -3.95 -15.10
C LYS A 103 -3.39 -5.01 -16.10
N LYS A 104 -3.01 -6.28 -15.97
CA LYS A 104 -3.52 -7.37 -16.83
C LYS A 104 -5.03 -7.58 -16.67
N PHE A 105 -5.59 -7.16 -15.54
CA PHE A 105 -6.99 -7.35 -15.14
C PHE A 105 -7.77 -6.03 -15.08
N PHE A 106 -7.12 -4.88 -15.32
CA PHE A 106 -7.81 -3.60 -15.40
C PHE A 106 -8.48 -3.46 -16.77
N ARG A 107 -9.74 -3.90 -16.85
CA ARG A 107 -10.59 -3.94 -18.06
C ARG A 107 -10.15 -5.00 -19.09
N ARG A 108 -10.80 -6.14 -19.01
CA ARG A 108 -11.37 -6.79 -20.20
C ARG A 108 -12.77 -6.28 -20.44
#